data_AF-A0A7S1ZAQ4-F1
#
_entry.id   AF-A0A7S1ZAQ4-F1
#
_cell.length_a   1.000
_cell.length_b   1.000
_cell.length_c   1.000
_cell.angle_alpha   90.00
_cell.angle_beta   90.00
_cell.angle_gamma   90.00
#
_symmetry.space_group_name_H-M   'P 1'
#
loop_
_entity.id
_entity.type
_entity.pdbx_description
1 polymer ?
#
loop_
_entity_poly.entity_id
_entity_poly.type
_entity_poly.pdbx_seq_one_letter_code
_entity_poly.pdbx_strand_id
1 'polypeptide(L)'
;LLGSAGAAGRGLRKRSVRIAIGAAAVLSTLVLISPLSTDSDRPRYAARPSVSKSGPYGGRPWSNDRTVGKVTLGETPFARCDVHSVKTEDGKGVINDWIFFEERDAVNVVIADESNRFLVFKQRKYAIPGETLSPVGGFIEDGESPYDAARREVMEELGVGSPHTLQAVKIQG
;
A
#
# COMPACT_ATOMS: atom_id res chain seq x y z
N LEU A 1 52.11 -6.12 63.39
CA LEU A 1 52.94 -5.21 64.21
C LEU A 1 52.44 -3.80 64.01
N LEU A 2 52.20 -3.14 65.15
CA LEU A 2 51.71 -1.78 65.45
C LEU A 2 52.00 -0.66 64.42
N GLY A 3 51.22 0.42 64.34
CA GLY A 3 50.28 0.94 65.34
C GLY A 3 49.43 2.15 64.93
N SER A 4 48.49 2.45 65.82
CA SER A 4 47.52 3.55 65.87
C SER A 4 48.18 4.93 65.94
N ALA A 5 47.76 5.94 65.17
CA ALA A 5 46.52 6.72 65.29
C ALA A 5 46.41 7.50 66.61
N GLY A 6 46.75 8.79 66.55
CA GLY A 6 46.55 9.77 67.61
C GLY A 6 45.20 10.48 67.45
N ALA A 7 44.46 10.57 68.56
CA ALA A 7 43.22 11.29 68.68
C ALA A 7 43.46 12.79 68.92
N ALA A 8 42.65 13.64 68.29
CA ALA A 8 42.38 14.99 68.77
C ALA A 8 40.95 15.38 68.38
N GLY A 9 40.06 15.35 69.36
CA GLY A 9 38.70 15.84 69.21
C GLY A 9 38.63 17.36 69.10
N ARG A 10 37.65 17.87 68.36
CA ARG A 10 37.08 19.21 68.58
C ARG A 10 35.78 19.40 67.80
N GLY A 11 34.76 19.87 68.53
CA GLY A 11 33.81 20.86 68.03
C GLY A 11 32.50 20.35 67.44
N LEU A 12 31.48 20.28 68.30
CA LEU A 12 30.07 20.29 67.91
C LEU A 12 29.77 21.58 67.11
N ARG A 13 29.39 21.46 65.83
CA ARG A 13 28.78 22.56 65.06
C ARG A 13 27.33 22.22 64.72
N LYS A 14 26.41 23.07 65.21
CA LYS A 14 24.98 23.06 64.93
C LYS A 14 24.74 23.22 63.42
N ARG A 15 23.92 22.36 62.84
CA ARG A 15 23.47 22.46 61.44
C ARG A 15 22.33 23.48 61.36
N SER A 16 22.54 24.55 60.60
CA SER A 16 21.48 25.48 60.20
C SER A 16 20.90 25.00 58.87
N VAL A 17 19.63 24.61 58.86
CA VAL A 17 18.87 24.32 57.63
C VAL A 17 18.48 25.65 57.00
N ARG A 18 18.86 25.87 55.74
CA ARG A 18 18.38 27.00 54.93
C ARG A 18 17.21 26.50 54.09
N ILE A 19 16.01 27.03 54.33
CA ILE A 19 14.88 26.90 53.43
C ILE A 19 14.94 28.07 52.45
N ALA A 20 15.28 27.78 51.19
CA ALA A 20 15.14 28.74 50.10
C ALA A 20 13.76 28.53 49.48
N ILE A 21 12.86 29.50 49.64
CA ILE A 21 11.58 29.54 48.93
C ILE A 21 11.88 30.17 47.57
N GLY A 22 12.02 29.33 46.54
CA GLY A 22 12.08 29.79 45.15
C GLY A 22 10.67 30.15 44.68
N ALA A 23 10.43 31.43 44.41
CA ALA A 23 9.23 31.86 43.68
C ALA A 23 9.39 31.45 42.21
N ALA A 24 8.76 30.34 41.82
CA ALA A 24 8.59 30.00 40.42
C ALA A 24 7.51 30.92 39.84
N ALA A 25 7.91 31.84 38.95
CA ALA A 25 6.97 32.58 38.13
C ALA A 25 6.25 31.59 37.21
N VAL A 26 4.97 31.33 37.49
CA VAL A 26 4.10 30.60 36.58
C VAL A 26 3.78 31.55 35.43
N LEU A 27 4.54 31.43 34.34
CA LEU A 27 4.21 32.07 33.08
C LEU A 27 3.00 31.32 32.49
N SER A 28 1.79 31.74 32.87
CA SER A 28 0.55 31.25 32.27
C SER A 28 0.57 31.55 30.78
N THR A 29 0.97 30.56 29.99
CA THR A 29 0.75 30.56 28.55
C THR A 29 -0.75 30.31 28.36
N LEU A 30 -1.49 31.36 28.05
CA LEU A 30 -2.83 31.23 27.50
C LEU A 30 -2.69 30.45 26.18
N VAL A 31 -2.93 29.14 26.24
CA VAL A 31 -3.22 28.35 25.05
C VAL A 31 -4.57 28.85 24.57
N LEU A 32 -4.54 29.76 23.59
CA LEU A 32 -5.72 30.05 22.77
C LEU A 32 -6.08 28.73 22.10
N ILE A 33 -7.08 28.04 22.66
CA ILE A 33 -7.79 26.97 21.98
C ILE A 33 -8.39 27.64 20.76
N SER A 34 -7.69 27.55 19.63
CA SER A 34 -8.29 27.88 18.35
C SER A 34 -9.56 27.05 18.25
N PRO A 35 -10.71 27.61 17.86
CA PRO A 35 -11.85 26.77 17.56
C PRO A 35 -11.36 25.73 16.56
N LEU A 36 -11.61 24.44 16.83
CA LEU A 36 -11.49 23.45 15.78
C LEU A 36 -12.37 23.98 14.65
N SER A 37 -11.74 24.50 13.58
CA SER A 37 -12.46 24.75 12.35
C SER A 37 -13.15 23.44 12.02
N THR A 38 -14.47 23.42 12.08
CA THR A 38 -15.24 22.35 11.49
C THR A 38 -14.79 22.28 10.04
N ASP A 39 -14.37 21.10 9.59
CA ASP A 39 -13.80 20.82 8.27
C ASP A 39 -14.78 21.09 7.10
N SER A 40 -15.88 21.81 7.37
CA SER A 40 -16.95 22.17 6.44
C SER A 40 -16.58 23.32 5.49
N ASP A 41 -15.57 24.13 5.82
CA ASP A 41 -15.24 25.36 5.07
C ASP A 41 -13.99 25.24 4.18
N ARG A 42 -13.40 24.05 4.04
CA ARG A 42 -12.42 23.85 2.97
C ARG A 42 -13.16 23.89 1.64
N PRO A 43 -12.74 24.72 0.66
CA PRO A 43 -13.27 24.58 -0.69
C PRO A 43 -13.00 23.14 -1.11
N ARG A 44 -14.07 22.37 -1.40
CA ARG A 44 -13.95 21.11 -2.12
C ARG A 44 -13.30 21.48 -3.44
N TYR A 45 -11.98 21.32 -3.54
CA TYR A 45 -11.33 21.31 -4.83
C TYR A 45 -12.06 20.21 -5.59
N ALA A 46 -12.86 20.59 -6.59
CA ALA A 46 -13.35 19.64 -7.55
C ALA A 46 -12.09 19.03 -8.16
N ALA A 47 -11.74 17.82 -7.73
CA ALA A 47 -10.60 17.10 -8.24
C ALA A 47 -10.83 16.98 -9.74
N ARG A 48 -10.08 17.76 -10.52
CA ARG A 48 -10.08 17.58 -11.96
C ARG A 48 -9.40 16.23 -12.19
N PRO A 49 -10.00 15.33 -12.98
CA PRO A 49 -9.35 14.08 -13.32
C PRO A 49 -7.95 14.39 -13.85
N SER A 50 -6.92 13.81 -13.26
CA SER A 50 -5.59 13.87 -13.85
C SER A 50 -5.62 13.00 -15.11
N VAL A 51 -5.70 13.66 -16.26
CA VAL A 51 -5.65 12.99 -17.57
C VAL A 51 -4.19 12.79 -17.95
N SER A 52 -3.78 11.54 -18.15
CA SER A 52 -2.44 11.23 -18.64
C SER A 52 -2.18 11.81 -20.03
N LYS A 53 -0.93 12.23 -20.28
CA LYS A 53 -0.45 12.56 -21.64
C LYS A 53 -0.40 11.34 -22.56
N SER A 54 -0.29 10.14 -22.00
CA SER A 54 -0.18 8.89 -22.76
C SER A 54 -1.53 8.30 -23.20
N GLY A 55 -2.64 8.97 -22.90
CA GLY A 55 -3.99 8.53 -23.28
C GLY A 55 -4.85 8.09 -22.09
N PRO A 56 -6.14 7.80 -22.33
CA PRO A 56 -7.07 7.35 -21.31
C PRO A 56 -6.77 5.90 -20.90
N TYR A 57 -7.46 5.42 -19.87
CA TYR A 57 -7.39 4.03 -19.46
C TYR A 57 -7.87 3.07 -20.56
N GLY A 58 -7.06 2.04 -20.82
CA GLY A 58 -7.31 1.06 -21.89
C GLY A 58 -8.15 -0.15 -21.46
N GLY A 59 -8.48 -0.27 -20.17
CA GLY A 59 -9.35 -1.35 -19.68
C GLY A 59 -10.84 -0.97 -19.69
N ARG A 60 -11.69 -1.90 -19.27
CA ARG A 60 -13.13 -1.68 -19.15
C ARG A 60 -13.47 -1.08 -17.78
N PRO A 61 -14.03 0.14 -17.69
CA PRO A 61 -14.48 0.67 -16.41
C PRO A 61 -15.61 -0.17 -15.82
N TRP A 62 -15.53 -0.46 -14.54
CA TRP A 62 -16.46 -1.28 -13.80
C TRP A 62 -17.53 -0.43 -13.14
N SER A 63 -18.77 -0.91 -13.23
CA SER A 63 -19.91 -0.42 -12.46
C SER A 63 -21.02 -1.46 -12.50
N ASN A 64 -21.94 -1.41 -11.53
CA ASN A 64 -23.16 -2.20 -11.54
C ASN A 64 -24.35 -1.37 -11.02
N ASP A 65 -25.49 -2.01 -10.80
CA ASP A 65 -26.74 -1.41 -10.29
C ASP A 65 -26.62 -0.80 -8.88
N ARG A 66 -25.57 -1.17 -8.14
CA ARG A 66 -25.24 -0.59 -6.83
C ARG A 66 -24.34 0.63 -6.94
N THR A 67 -23.66 0.86 -8.06
CA THR A 67 -22.86 2.08 -8.29
C THR A 67 -23.78 3.22 -8.72
N VAL A 68 -24.19 4.08 -7.78
CA VAL A 68 -25.14 5.19 -8.01
C VAL A 68 -24.47 6.53 -8.32
N GLY A 69 -23.18 6.63 -8.10
CA GLY A 69 -22.39 7.82 -8.42
C GLY A 69 -20.94 7.43 -8.68
N LYS A 70 -20.26 8.18 -9.55
CA LYS A 70 -18.88 7.93 -9.94
C LYS A 70 -18.18 9.23 -10.33
N VAL A 71 -17.01 9.48 -9.72
CA VAL A 71 -16.13 10.60 -10.04
C VAL A 71 -14.73 10.07 -10.29
N THR A 72 -14.15 10.33 -11.46
CA THR A 72 -12.78 9.92 -11.77
C THR A 72 -11.77 10.86 -11.14
N LEU A 73 -10.87 10.33 -10.33
CA LEU A 73 -9.77 11.09 -9.74
C LEU A 73 -8.60 11.21 -10.72
N GLY A 74 -8.34 10.15 -11.49
CA GLY A 74 -7.26 10.14 -12.48
C GLY A 74 -7.17 8.82 -13.24
N GLU A 75 -6.60 8.89 -14.43
CA GLU A 75 -6.40 7.71 -15.28
C GLU A 75 -5.17 7.83 -16.19
N THR A 76 -4.62 6.66 -16.51
CA THR A 76 -3.54 6.44 -17.48
C THR A 76 -3.89 5.19 -18.30
N PRO A 77 -3.18 4.88 -19.40
CA PRO A 77 -3.43 3.66 -20.16
C PRO A 77 -3.41 2.35 -19.36
N PHE A 78 -2.73 2.33 -18.21
CA PHE A 78 -2.54 1.14 -17.40
C PHE A 78 -3.54 0.99 -16.25
N ALA A 79 -4.00 2.10 -15.68
CA ALA A 79 -4.82 2.09 -14.48
C ALA A 79 -5.72 3.32 -14.35
N ARG A 80 -6.81 3.16 -13.61
CA ARG A 80 -7.82 4.19 -13.34
C ARG A 80 -8.20 4.19 -11.85
N CYS A 81 -8.47 5.37 -11.33
CA CYS A 81 -8.96 5.57 -9.96
C CYS A 81 -10.24 6.40 -9.98
N ASP A 82 -11.31 5.82 -9.44
CA ASP A 82 -12.61 6.42 -9.30
C ASP A 82 -13.00 6.53 -7.80
N VAL A 83 -13.87 7.47 -7.49
CA VAL A 83 -14.63 7.55 -6.23
C VAL A 83 -16.08 7.24 -6.54
N HIS A 84 -16.58 6.15 -5.96
CA HIS A 84 -17.94 5.67 -6.14
C HIS A 84 -18.84 6.10 -4.98
N SER A 85 -20.12 6.30 -5.29
CA SER A 85 -21.22 6.21 -4.32
C SER A 85 -21.90 4.86 -4.53
N VAL A 86 -21.95 4.01 -3.50
CA VAL A 86 -22.36 2.61 -3.60
C VAL A 86 -23.55 2.32 -2.69
N LYS A 87 -24.63 1.76 -3.23
CA LYS A 87 -25.77 1.27 -2.42
C LYS A 87 -25.34 0.14 -1.48
N THR A 88 -25.78 0.21 -0.23
CA THR A 88 -25.61 -0.88 0.74
C THR A 88 -26.34 -2.15 0.28
N GLU A 89 -25.92 -3.31 0.78
CA GLU A 89 -26.49 -4.61 0.37
C GLU A 89 -27.99 -4.72 0.66
N ASP A 90 -28.44 -4.12 1.76
CA ASP A 90 -29.85 -4.07 2.16
C ASP A 90 -30.66 -3.00 1.40
N GLY A 91 -30.01 -2.21 0.54
CA GLY A 91 -30.62 -1.14 -0.24
C GLY A 91 -31.07 0.07 0.58
N LYS A 92 -30.81 0.11 1.90
CA LYS A 92 -31.31 1.17 2.79
C LYS A 92 -30.43 2.42 2.84
N GLY A 93 -29.21 2.34 2.31
CA GLY A 93 -28.25 3.43 2.37
C GLY A 93 -27.32 3.50 1.17
N VAL A 94 -26.50 4.55 1.16
CA VAL A 94 -25.44 4.78 0.19
C VAL A 94 -24.15 5.07 0.95
N ILE A 95 -23.10 4.33 0.63
CA ILE A 95 -21.73 4.59 1.06
C ILE A 95 -21.12 5.56 0.05
N ASN A 96 -20.82 6.77 0.49
CA ASN A 96 -20.12 7.76 -0.33
C ASN A 96 -18.61 7.62 -0.18
N ASP A 97 -17.87 8.26 -1.08
CA ASP A 97 -16.42 8.36 -1.04
C ASP A 97 -15.69 7.00 -1.10
N TRP A 98 -16.28 6.00 -1.77
CA TRP A 98 -15.68 4.68 -1.94
C TRP A 98 -14.62 4.71 -3.03
N ILE A 99 -13.33 4.68 -2.66
CA ILE A 99 -12.24 4.62 -3.63
C ILE A 99 -12.23 3.27 -4.34
N PHE A 100 -12.16 3.29 -5.66
CA PHE A 100 -12.11 2.12 -6.52
C PHE A 100 -10.93 2.25 -7.49
N PHE A 101 -10.06 1.24 -7.50
CA PHE A 101 -8.89 1.16 -8.38
C PHE A 101 -9.09 0.05 -9.40
N GLU A 102 -8.74 0.35 -10.64
CA GLU A 102 -8.91 -0.52 -11.79
C GLU A 102 -7.61 -0.62 -12.57
N GLU A 103 -7.23 -1.84 -12.93
CA GLU A 103 -6.10 -2.15 -13.82
C GLU A 103 -6.63 -2.94 -15.02
N ARG A 104 -5.87 -3.01 -16.12
CA ARG A 104 -6.28 -3.80 -17.29
C ARG A 104 -6.51 -5.27 -16.90
N ASP A 105 -7.46 -5.91 -17.59
CA ASP A 105 -7.68 -7.34 -17.44
C ASP A 105 -6.39 -8.12 -17.75
N ALA A 106 -6.09 -9.10 -16.92
CA ALA A 106 -4.87 -9.90 -17.00
C ALA A 106 -5.14 -11.34 -16.60
N VAL A 107 -4.30 -12.25 -17.09
CA VAL A 107 -4.29 -13.65 -16.70
C VAL A 107 -3.03 -13.97 -15.91
N ASN A 108 -3.17 -14.86 -14.92
CA ASN A 108 -2.04 -15.54 -14.28
C ASN A 108 -2.25 -17.03 -14.48
N VAL A 109 -1.21 -17.73 -14.94
CA VAL A 109 -1.26 -19.14 -15.29
C VAL A 109 -0.39 -19.93 -14.33
N VAL A 110 -1.03 -20.85 -13.61
CA VAL A 110 -0.34 -21.80 -12.74
C VAL A 110 -0.08 -23.07 -13.54
N ILE A 111 1.20 -23.41 -13.70
CA ILE A 111 1.62 -24.62 -14.41
C ILE A 111 2.19 -25.59 -13.38
N ALA A 112 1.61 -26.79 -13.32
CA ALA A 112 2.07 -27.87 -12.48
C ALA A 112 2.61 -29.03 -13.34
N ASP A 113 3.68 -29.68 -12.87
CA ASP A 113 4.13 -30.95 -13.43
C ASP A 113 3.37 -32.15 -12.81
N GLU A 114 3.66 -33.35 -13.29
CA GLU A 114 3.06 -34.60 -12.79
C GLU A 114 3.36 -34.88 -11.30
N SER A 115 4.36 -34.20 -10.73
CA SER A 115 4.73 -34.27 -9.31
C SER A 115 4.08 -33.16 -8.48
N ASN A 116 3.13 -32.39 -9.04
CA ASN A 116 2.51 -31.22 -8.40
C ASN A 116 3.51 -30.11 -8.02
N ARG A 117 4.62 -29.97 -8.74
CA ARG A 117 5.54 -28.84 -8.59
C ARG A 117 5.12 -27.72 -9.52
N PHE A 118 5.12 -26.50 -9.01
CA PHE A 118 4.72 -25.32 -9.77
C PHE A 118 5.92 -24.62 -10.42
N LEU A 119 5.75 -24.27 -11.69
CA LEU A 119 6.69 -23.43 -12.40
C LEU A 119 6.42 -21.96 -12.08
N VAL A 120 7.47 -21.25 -11.65
CA VAL A 120 7.46 -19.80 -11.35
C VAL A 120 8.76 -19.18 -11.81
N PHE A 121 8.73 -17.88 -12.13
CA PHE A 121 9.90 -17.11 -12.52
C PHE A 121 10.39 -16.23 -11.39
N LYS A 122 11.68 -15.90 -11.42
CA LYS A 122 12.22 -14.78 -10.67
C LYS A 122 12.03 -13.50 -11.48
N GLN A 123 11.35 -12.53 -10.89
CA GLN A 123 11.12 -11.22 -11.49
C GLN A 123 11.30 -10.12 -10.45
N ARG A 124 11.79 -8.95 -10.88
CA ARG A 124 11.76 -7.74 -10.06
C ARG A 124 10.55 -6.92 -10.44
N LYS A 125 9.69 -6.59 -9.46
CA LYS A 125 8.60 -5.63 -9.63
C LYS A 125 9.05 -4.26 -9.14
N TYR A 126 8.77 -3.21 -9.90
CA TYR A 126 9.21 -1.84 -9.58
C TYR A 126 8.90 -1.42 -8.13
N ALA A 127 7.70 -1.74 -7.65
CA ALA A 127 7.21 -1.35 -6.33
C ALA A 127 7.61 -2.33 -5.20
N ILE A 128 8.31 -3.43 -5.50
CA ILE A 128 8.67 -4.45 -4.51
C ILE A 128 10.20 -4.54 -4.43
N PRO A 129 10.81 -4.29 -3.26
CA PRO A 129 12.24 -4.46 -3.10
C PRO A 129 12.69 -5.90 -3.34
N GLY A 130 13.80 -6.07 -4.07
CA GLY A 130 14.43 -7.37 -4.30
C GLY A 130 13.83 -8.18 -5.46
N GLU A 131 14.20 -9.46 -5.51
CA GLU A 131 13.60 -10.43 -6.43
C GLU A 131 12.33 -11.03 -5.83
N THR A 132 11.33 -11.21 -6.67
CA THR A 132 10.04 -11.83 -6.35
C THR A 132 9.84 -13.07 -7.22
N LEU A 133 8.95 -13.97 -6.78
CA LEU A 133 8.49 -15.08 -7.61
C LEU A 133 7.15 -14.71 -8.23
N SER A 134 6.98 -15.02 -9.52
CA SER A 134 5.74 -14.77 -10.26
C SER A 134 5.35 -16.00 -11.09
N PRO A 135 4.05 -16.32 -11.19
CA PRO A 135 3.58 -17.21 -12.25
C PRO A 135 3.76 -16.56 -13.63
N VAL A 136 3.53 -17.35 -14.69
CA VAL A 136 3.30 -16.81 -16.04
C VAL A 136 2.09 -15.90 -16.00
N GLY A 137 2.14 -14.77 -16.69
CA GLY A 137 0.96 -13.93 -16.82
C GLY A 137 1.20 -12.63 -17.56
N GLY A 138 0.11 -12.06 -18.07
CA GLY A 138 0.14 -10.82 -18.82
C GLY A 138 -1.26 -10.28 -19.09
N PHE A 139 -1.32 -9.14 -19.77
CA PHE A 139 -2.58 -8.48 -20.08
C PHE A 139 -3.38 -9.27 -21.12
N ILE A 140 -4.70 -9.24 -20.97
CA ILE A 140 -5.62 -9.71 -22.00
C ILE A 140 -5.75 -8.60 -23.05
N GLU A 141 -5.56 -8.95 -24.32
CA GLU A 141 -5.71 -7.99 -25.41
C GLU A 141 -7.18 -7.80 -25.81
N ASP A 142 -7.46 -6.70 -26.52
CA ASP A 142 -8.83 -6.35 -26.92
C ASP A 142 -9.46 -7.44 -27.80
N GLY A 143 -10.55 -8.02 -27.30
CA GLY A 143 -11.28 -9.10 -27.97
C GLY A 143 -10.68 -10.50 -27.76
N GLU A 144 -9.58 -10.61 -27.02
CA GLU A 144 -8.97 -11.88 -26.65
C GLU A 144 -9.76 -12.55 -25.52
N SER A 145 -9.91 -13.88 -25.59
CA SER A 145 -10.49 -14.64 -24.48
C SER A 145 -9.44 -14.85 -23.38
N PRO A 146 -9.81 -14.96 -22.09
CA PRO A 146 -8.85 -15.28 -21.03
C PRO A 146 -8.07 -16.58 -21.29
N TYR A 147 -8.69 -17.55 -21.96
CA TYR A 147 -8.03 -18.81 -22.31
C TYR A 147 -6.97 -18.62 -23.40
N ASP A 148 -7.27 -17.84 -24.44
CA ASP A 148 -6.31 -17.58 -25.53
C ASP A 148 -5.15 -16.72 -25.04
N ALA A 149 -5.41 -15.71 -24.20
CA ALA A 149 -4.39 -14.92 -23.52
C ALA A 149 -3.46 -15.83 -22.69
N ALA A 150 -4.04 -16.73 -21.88
CA ALA A 150 -3.24 -17.66 -21.08
C ALA A 150 -2.35 -18.56 -21.95
N ARG A 151 -2.87 -19.05 -23.08
CA ARG A 151 -2.07 -19.85 -24.02
C ARG A 151 -0.94 -19.06 -24.68
N ARG A 152 -1.21 -17.80 -25.07
CA ARG A 152 -0.22 -16.91 -25.65
C ARG A 152 0.90 -16.59 -24.66
N GLU A 153 0.58 -16.18 -23.44
CA GLU A 153 1.57 -15.85 -22.41
C GLU A 153 2.46 -17.05 -22.06
N VAL A 154 1.87 -18.25 -21.91
CA VAL A 154 2.65 -19.48 -21.68
C VAL A 154 3.59 -19.79 -22.85
N MET A 155 3.13 -19.56 -24.08
CA MET A 155 3.94 -19.79 -25.28
C MET A 155 5.09 -18.78 -25.37
N GLU A 156 4.83 -17.50 -25.09
CA GLU A 156 5.81 -16.41 -25.16
C GLU A 156 6.89 -16.52 -24.07
N GLU A 157 6.50 -16.77 -22.82
CA GLU A 157 7.43 -16.77 -21.68
C GLU A 157 8.18 -18.09 -21.50
N LEU A 158 7.55 -19.23 -21.83
CA LEU A 158 8.14 -20.55 -21.61
C LEU A 158 8.53 -21.27 -22.88
N GLY A 159 8.09 -20.81 -24.05
CA GLY A 159 8.28 -21.54 -25.29
C GLY A 159 7.46 -22.85 -25.35
N VAL A 160 6.52 -23.10 -24.43
CA VAL A 160 5.78 -24.38 -24.37
C VAL A 160 4.81 -24.47 -25.56
N GLY A 161 5.10 -25.40 -26.48
CA GLY A 161 4.40 -25.55 -27.76
C GLY A 161 5.31 -25.69 -28.98
N SER A 162 6.63 -25.45 -28.83
CA SER A 162 7.63 -25.79 -29.84
C SER A 162 8.23 -27.20 -29.61
N PRO A 163 8.69 -27.92 -30.65
CA PRO A 163 9.41 -29.20 -30.49
C PRO A 163 10.62 -29.12 -29.55
N HIS A 164 11.23 -27.94 -29.44
CA HIS A 164 12.39 -27.68 -28.60
C HIS A 164 12.04 -27.64 -27.09
N THR A 165 10.82 -27.23 -26.74
CA THR A 165 10.43 -27.03 -25.33
C THR A 165 9.89 -28.30 -24.66
N LEU A 166 9.35 -29.24 -25.45
CA LEU A 166 9.05 -30.59 -24.96
C LEU A 166 10.29 -31.33 -24.45
N GLN A 167 11.49 -30.94 -24.91
CA GLN A 167 12.76 -31.43 -24.35
C GLN A 167 13.22 -30.67 -23.10
N ALA A 168 12.95 -29.36 -22.99
CA ALA A 168 13.34 -28.54 -21.85
C ALA A 168 12.45 -28.76 -20.60
N VAL A 169 11.19 -29.17 -20.80
CA VAL A 169 10.27 -29.60 -19.73
C VAL A 169 10.57 -31.03 -19.25
N LYS A 170 11.65 -31.67 -19.73
CA LYS A 170 12.30 -32.73 -18.95
C LYS A 170 12.99 -32.09 -17.76
N ILE A 171 12.19 -31.76 -16.75
CA ILE A 171 12.65 -31.38 -15.44
C ILE A 171 13.66 -32.45 -15.02
N GLN A 172 14.89 -32.00 -14.78
CA GLN A 172 16.00 -32.84 -14.36
C GLN A 172 15.52 -33.81 -13.28
N GLY A 173 15.51 -35.10 -13.63
CA GLY A 173 15.41 -36.21 -12.69
C GLY A 173 16.78 -36.52 -12.10
#